data_AF-A0A2D9C8T8-F1
#
_entry.id   AF-A0A2D9C8T8-F1
#
_cell.length_a   1.000
_cell.length_b   1.000
_cell.length_c   1.000
_cell.angle_alpha   90.00
_cell.angle_beta   90.00
_cell.angle_gamma   90.00
#
_symmetry.space_group_name_H-M   'P 1'
#
loop_
_entity.id
_entity.type
_entity.pdbx_description
1 polymer ?
#
loop_
_entity_poly.entity_id
_entity_poly.type
_entity_poly.pdbx_seq_one_letter_code
_entity_poly.pdbx_strand_id
1 'polypeptide(L)'
;MKKPKKLSLKERLIKKMSTKLVVSEVVLNQVINHQFNSAHDALKENNSIEISGYGKFLFNKKKAVTKVKNLINIKAAYEKILDNEVISLKRSNFIKSKLSSINLTLNSLKPKIKDDEDKTI
;
A
#
# COMPACT_ATOMS: atom_id res chain seq x y z
N MET A 1 35.12 12.63 -5.84
CA MET A 1 34.63 11.22 -5.88
C MET A 1 33.20 11.16 -5.35
N LYS A 2 32.22 10.68 -6.13
CA LYS A 2 30.85 10.44 -5.63
C LYS A 2 30.88 9.24 -4.69
N LYS A 3 30.30 9.36 -3.49
CA LYS A 3 30.20 8.24 -2.52
C LYS A 3 29.50 7.04 -3.21
N PRO A 4 29.99 5.81 -3.01
CA PRO A 4 29.35 4.63 -3.58
C PRO A 4 27.92 4.51 -3.03
N LYS A 5 26.96 4.37 -3.95
CA LYS A 5 25.54 4.20 -3.61
C LYS A 5 25.40 2.91 -2.80
N LYS A 6 24.95 3.02 -1.55
CA LYS A 6 24.63 1.84 -0.75
C LYS A 6 23.53 1.05 -1.47
N LEU A 7 23.82 -0.20 -1.79
CA LEU A 7 22.86 -1.13 -2.40
C LEU A 7 21.64 -1.26 -1.48
N SER A 8 20.46 -1.27 -2.08
CA SER A 8 19.21 -1.58 -1.37
C SER A 8 19.20 -3.02 -0.88
N LEU A 9 18.39 -3.31 0.14
CA LEU A 9 18.24 -4.67 0.67
C LEU A 9 17.83 -5.67 -0.43
N LYS A 10 16.91 -5.25 -1.32
CA LYS A 10 16.46 -6.04 -2.48
C LYS A 10 17.63 -6.42 -3.39
N GLU A 11 18.44 -5.44 -3.80
CA GLU A 11 19.59 -5.68 -4.68
C GLU A 11 20.64 -6.58 -4.01
N ARG A 12 20.89 -6.39 -2.70
CA ARG A 12 21.79 -7.26 -1.94
C ARG A 12 21.32 -8.72 -1.90
N LEU A 13 20.01 -8.93 -1.73
CA LEU A 13 19.43 -10.28 -1.73
C LEU A 13 19.48 -10.92 -3.11
N ILE A 14 19.13 -10.17 -4.17
CA ILE A 14 19.20 -10.65 -5.56
C ILE A 14 20.62 -11.07 -5.91
N LYS A 15 21.63 -10.24 -5.58
CA LYS A 15 23.03 -10.56 -5.83
C LYS A 15 23.49 -11.83 -5.10
N LYS A 16 23.11 -12.00 -3.83
CA LYS A 16 23.41 -13.20 -3.05
C LYS A 16 22.71 -14.46 -3.60
N MET A 17 21.49 -14.32 -4.11
CA MET A 17 20.75 -15.44 -4.71
C MET A 17 21.28 -15.79 -6.10
N SER A 18 21.67 -14.79 -6.89
CA SER A 18 22.25 -14.98 -8.22
C SER A 18 23.49 -15.87 -8.17
N THR A 19 24.40 -15.60 -7.23
CA THR A 19 25.60 -16.42 -7.05
C THR A 19 25.28 -17.81 -6.52
N LYS A 20 24.31 -17.95 -5.60
CA LYS A 20 23.93 -19.25 -5.03
C LYS A 20 23.20 -20.15 -6.02
N LEU A 21 22.33 -19.59 -6.85
CA LEU A 21 21.47 -20.32 -7.78
C LEU A 21 22.07 -20.44 -9.18
N VAL A 22 23.16 -19.72 -9.47
CA VAL A 22 23.76 -19.62 -10.81
C VAL A 22 22.73 -19.14 -11.84
N VAL A 23 21.95 -18.13 -11.45
CA VAL A 23 20.90 -17.51 -12.28
C VAL A 23 21.20 -16.02 -12.40
N SER A 24 20.92 -15.42 -13.56
CA SER A 24 21.16 -13.99 -13.77
C SER A 24 20.32 -13.11 -12.81
N GLU A 25 20.92 -12.01 -12.34
CA GLU A 25 20.24 -11.05 -11.46
C GLU A 25 18.97 -10.47 -12.12
N VAL A 26 18.98 -10.31 -13.45
CA VAL A 26 17.84 -9.82 -14.24
C VAL A 26 16.66 -10.78 -14.14
N VAL A 27 16.88 -12.07 -14.33
CA VAL A 27 15.83 -13.09 -14.24
C VAL A 27 15.28 -13.17 -12.82
N LEU A 28 16.16 -13.16 -11.80
CA LEU A 28 15.71 -13.15 -10.40
C LEU A 28 14.86 -11.93 -10.07
N ASN A 29 15.26 -10.74 -10.52
CA ASN A 29 14.48 -9.52 -10.32
C ASN A 29 13.10 -9.62 -10.99
N GLN A 30 13.03 -10.18 -12.21
CA GLN A 30 11.77 -10.38 -12.92
C GLN A 30 10.84 -11.34 -12.20
N VAL A 31 11.35 -12.48 -11.73
CA VAL A 31 10.56 -13.46 -10.96
C VAL A 31 10.05 -12.83 -9.66
N ILE A 32 10.91 -12.13 -8.92
CA ILE A 32 10.51 -11.45 -7.68
C ILE A 32 9.41 -10.43 -7.98
N ASN A 33 9.57 -9.58 -8.99
CA ASN A 33 8.57 -8.59 -9.35
C ASN A 33 7.24 -9.24 -9.74
N HIS A 34 7.29 -10.32 -10.53
CA HIS A 34 6.10 -11.08 -10.89
C HIS A 34 5.37 -11.60 -9.65
N GLN A 35 6.07 -12.28 -8.74
CA GLN A 35 5.47 -12.84 -7.52
C GLN A 35 4.84 -11.76 -6.62
N PHE A 36 5.52 -10.62 -6.46
CA PHE A 36 4.98 -9.50 -5.68
C PHE A 36 3.78 -8.84 -6.35
N ASN A 37 3.79 -8.69 -7.67
CA ASN A 37 2.65 -8.13 -8.40
C ASN A 37 1.45 -9.07 -8.34
N SER A 38 1.64 -10.37 -8.58
CA SER A 38 0.58 -11.38 -8.46
C SER A 38 -0.01 -11.40 -7.05
N ALA A 39 0.83 -11.34 -6.01
CA ALA A 39 0.35 -11.25 -4.63
C ALA A 39 -0.38 -9.92 -4.35
N HIS A 40 0.09 -8.81 -4.92
CA HIS A 40 -0.57 -7.52 -4.77
C HIS A 40 -1.96 -7.52 -5.41
N ASP A 41 -2.10 -8.10 -6.60
CA ASP A 41 -3.37 -8.19 -7.31
C ASP A 41 -4.33 -9.15 -6.61
N ALA A 42 -3.87 -10.33 -6.20
CA ALA A 42 -4.68 -11.27 -5.43
C ALA A 42 -5.14 -10.68 -4.09
N LEU A 43 -4.33 -9.83 -3.43
CA LEU A 43 -4.71 -9.12 -2.22
C LEU A 43 -5.75 -8.04 -2.46
N LYS A 44 -6.07 -7.61 -3.68
CA LYS A 44 -7.17 -6.65 -3.91
C LYS A 44 -8.53 -7.31 -3.70
N GLU A 45 -8.69 -8.54 -4.18
CA GLU A 45 -9.94 -9.30 -4.15
C GLU A 45 -10.04 -10.19 -2.91
N ASN A 46 -8.90 -10.72 -2.45
CA ASN A 46 -8.87 -11.66 -1.35
C ASN A 46 -8.44 -11.02 -0.04
N ASN A 47 -8.93 -11.57 1.07
CA ASN A 47 -8.56 -11.14 2.42
C ASN A 47 -7.39 -11.94 3.00
N SER A 48 -6.90 -12.95 2.29
CA SER A 48 -5.72 -13.70 2.68
C SER A 48 -4.96 -14.23 1.48
N ILE A 49 -3.63 -14.30 1.60
CA ILE A 49 -2.77 -15.02 0.67
C ILE A 49 -1.88 -15.95 1.47
N GLU A 50 -1.73 -17.18 1.00
CA GLU A 50 -0.84 -18.16 1.59
C GLU A 50 0.28 -18.49 0.62
N ILE A 51 1.51 -18.40 1.11
CA ILE A 51 2.71 -18.82 0.38
C ILE A 51 3.18 -20.12 1.03
N SER A 52 3.09 -21.22 0.27
CA SER A 52 3.46 -22.55 0.74
C SER A 52 4.91 -22.56 1.25
N GLY A 53 5.11 -23.13 2.44
CA GLY A 53 6.42 -23.20 3.10
C GLY A 53 6.94 -21.87 3.67
N TYR A 54 6.18 -20.77 3.57
CA TYR A 54 6.53 -19.48 4.18
C TYR A 54 5.49 -19.03 5.21
N GLY A 55 4.22 -18.97 4.83
CA GLY A 55 3.14 -18.62 5.74
C GLY A 55 1.97 -17.90 5.07
N LYS A 56 0.99 -17.53 5.92
CA LYS A 56 -0.26 -16.89 5.52
C LYS A 56 -0.31 -15.43 5.91
N PHE A 57 -0.56 -14.57 4.93
CA PHE A 57 -0.81 -13.16 5.11
C PHE A 57 -2.32 -12.92 5.22
N LEU A 58 -2.74 -12.22 6.26
CA LEU A 58 -4.14 -11.93 6.54
C LEU A 58 -4.39 -10.41 6.49
N PHE A 59 -5.47 -10.01 5.84
CA PHE A 59 -5.95 -8.64 5.88
C PHE A 59 -6.67 -8.40 7.20
N ASN A 60 -6.14 -7.49 8.03
CA ASN A 60 -6.73 -7.18 9.33
C ASN A 60 -7.88 -6.19 9.19
N LYS A 61 -9.10 -6.73 9.07
CA LYS A 61 -10.33 -5.94 8.90
C LYS A 61 -10.62 -5.00 10.07
N LYS A 62 -10.45 -5.45 11.32
CA LYS A 62 -10.68 -4.61 12.52
C LYS A 62 -9.84 -3.33 12.50
N LYS A 63 -8.55 -3.47 12.13
CA LYS A 63 -7.66 -2.32 11.94
C LYS A 63 -8.05 -1.47 10.74
N ALA A 64 -8.50 -2.07 9.64
CA ALA A 64 -8.95 -1.36 8.45
C ALA A 64 -10.18 -0.48 8.71
N VAL A 65 -11.20 -1.00 9.40
CA VAL A 65 -12.41 -0.25 9.79
C VAL A 65 -12.05 0.96 10.66
N THR A 66 -11.24 0.73 11.69
CA THR A 66 -10.77 1.81 12.57
C THR A 66 -9.99 2.87 11.78
N LYS A 67 -9.13 2.44 10.85
CA LYS A 67 -8.36 3.33 9.99
C LYS A 67 -9.26 4.15 9.07
N VAL A 68 -10.28 3.54 8.46
CA VAL A 68 -11.25 4.23 7.59
C VAL A 68 -12.04 5.27 8.37
N LYS A 69 -12.54 4.95 9.57
CA LYS A 69 -13.22 5.92 10.44
C LYS A 69 -12.34 7.14 10.73
N ASN A 70 -11.07 6.90 11.08
CA ASN A 70 -10.11 7.98 11.33
C ASN A 70 -9.85 8.83 10.07
N LEU A 71 -9.73 8.19 8.90
CA LEU A 71 -9.52 8.89 7.63
C LEU A 71 -10.74 9.74 7.23
N ILE A 72 -11.96 9.27 7.49
CA ILE A 72 -13.20 10.05 7.26
C ILE A 72 -13.22 11.28 8.16
N ASN A 73 -12.88 11.14 9.45
CA ASN A 73 -12.83 12.26 10.37
C ASN A 73 -11.79 13.32 9.95
N ILE A 74 -10.61 12.87 9.54
CA ILE A 74 -9.54 13.74 9.04
C ILE A 74 -9.97 14.44 7.74
N LYS A 75 -10.63 13.71 6.83
CA LYS A 75 -11.18 14.27 5.60
C LYS A 75 -12.18 15.40 5.89
N ALA A 76 -13.16 15.14 6.76
CA ALA A 76 -14.16 16.14 7.15
C ALA A 76 -13.53 17.38 7.80
N ALA A 77 -12.49 17.21 8.61
CA ALA A 77 -11.77 18.33 9.20
C ALA A 77 -11.05 19.18 8.13
N TYR A 78 -10.40 18.54 7.16
CA TYR A 78 -9.74 19.24 6.06
C TYR A 78 -10.71 19.93 5.10
N GLU A 79 -11.88 19.33 4.84
CA GLU A 79 -12.96 19.94 4.04
C GLU A 79 -13.48 21.20 4.74
N LYS A 80 -13.80 21.12 6.05
CA LYS A 80 -14.20 22.29 6.84
C LYS A 80 -13.16 23.40 6.83
N ILE A 81 -11.88 23.04 6.88
CA ILE A 81 -10.81 24.03 6.77
C ILE A 81 -10.90 24.69 5.39
N LEU A 82 -10.98 23.92 4.31
CA LEU A 82 -11.04 24.45 2.94
C LEU A 82 -12.25 25.36 2.68
N ASP A 83 -13.37 25.12 3.36
CA ASP A 83 -14.59 25.94 3.26
C ASP A 83 -14.46 27.31 3.94
N ASN A 84 -13.46 27.50 4.81
CA ASN A 84 -13.18 28.81 5.39
C ASN A 84 -12.37 29.67 4.40
N GLU A 85 -12.93 30.80 3.96
CA GLU A 85 -12.37 31.68 2.92
C GLU A 85 -11.02 32.33 3.28
N VAL A 86 -10.58 32.26 4.54
CA VAL A 86 -9.33 32.89 5.03
C VAL A 86 -8.17 31.89 5.05
N ILE A 87 -7.81 31.33 3.89
CA ILE A 87 -6.69 30.38 3.78
C ILE A 87 -5.69 30.80 2.71
N SER A 88 -4.40 30.75 3.07
CA SER A 88 -3.33 30.99 2.12
C SER A 88 -3.27 29.93 1.02
N LEU A 89 -2.94 30.35 -0.20
CA LEU A 89 -2.88 29.48 -1.38
C LEU A 89 -1.98 28.24 -1.15
N LYS A 90 -0.85 28.43 -0.45
CA LYS A 90 0.09 27.35 -0.09
C LYS A 90 -0.55 26.30 0.82
N ARG A 91 -1.33 26.73 1.81
CA ARG A 91 -2.02 25.84 2.75
C ARG A 91 -3.19 25.12 2.08
N SER A 92 -3.93 25.81 1.21
CA SER A 92 -4.99 25.21 0.37
C SER A 92 -4.44 24.08 -0.51
N ASN A 93 -3.34 24.33 -1.23
CA ASN A 93 -2.72 23.32 -2.10
C ASN A 93 -2.19 22.10 -1.32
N PHE A 94 -1.60 22.32 -0.14
CA PHE A 94 -1.19 21.23 0.75
C PHE A 94 -2.38 20.36 1.19
N ILE A 95 -3.48 21.00 1.60
CA ILE A 95 -4.69 20.30 2.03
C ILE A 95 -5.30 19.50 0.87
N LYS A 96 -5.38 20.07 -0.33
CA LYS A 96 -5.85 19.36 -1.54
C LYS A 96 -5.00 18.12 -1.86
N SER A 97 -3.67 18.22 -1.75
CA SER A 97 -2.77 17.07 -1.94
C SER A 97 -3.01 15.97 -0.89
N LYS A 98 -3.21 16.36 0.38
CA LYS A 98 -3.54 15.41 1.46
C LYS A 98 -4.90 14.77 1.27
N LEU A 99 -5.93 15.54 0.89
CA LEU A 99 -7.26 15.01 0.58
C LEU A 99 -7.22 14.02 -0.58
N SER A 100 -6.46 14.30 -1.64
CA SER A 100 -6.24 13.35 -2.74
C SER A 100 -5.65 12.02 -2.24
N SER A 101 -4.59 12.07 -1.44
CA SER A 101 -3.96 10.88 -0.85
C SER A 101 -4.93 10.09 0.06
N ILE A 102 -5.73 10.79 0.85
CA ILE A 102 -6.75 10.19 1.71
C ILE A 102 -7.83 9.51 0.86
N ASN A 103 -8.31 10.16 -0.20
CA ASN A 103 -9.31 9.60 -1.11
C ASN A 103 -8.80 8.34 -1.82
N LEU A 104 -7.55 8.32 -2.29
CA LEU A 104 -6.94 7.12 -2.88
C LEU A 104 -6.91 5.95 -1.88
N THR A 105 -6.54 6.24 -0.62
CA THR A 105 -6.50 5.23 0.44
C THR A 105 -7.91 4.74 0.83
N LEU A 106 -8.90 5.63 0.85
CA LEU A 106 -10.29 5.25 1.11
C LEU A 106 -10.85 4.39 -0.02
N ASN A 107 -10.56 4.71 -1.28
CA ASN A 107 -11.05 3.96 -2.43
C ASN A 107 -10.49 2.53 -2.47
N SER A 108 -9.28 2.30 -1.97
CA SER A 108 -8.71 0.94 -1.88
C SER A 108 -9.21 0.14 -0.67
N LEU A 109 -9.54 0.79 0.44
CA LEU A 109 -9.99 0.11 1.67
C LEU A 109 -11.50 -0.10 1.76
N LYS A 110 -12.31 0.79 1.20
CA LYS A 110 -13.78 0.70 1.20
C LYS A 110 -14.34 -0.61 0.62
N PRO A 111 -13.92 -1.11 -0.56
CA PRO A 111 -14.48 -2.35 -1.10
C PRO A 111 -14.28 -3.53 -0.16
N LYS A 112 -13.06 -3.67 0.39
CA LYS A 112 -12.68 -4.75 1.33
C LYS A 112 -13.41 -4.76 2.66
N ILE A 113 -14.06 -3.66 3.02
CA ILE A 113 -14.84 -3.54 4.26
C ILE A 113 -16.32 -3.88 3.99
N LYS A 114 -16.84 -3.56 2.80
CA LYS A 114 -18.25 -3.80 2.45
C LYS A 114 -18.57 -5.27 2.19
N ASP A 115 -17.62 -6.03 1.62
CA ASP A 115 -17.83 -7.44 1.25
C ASP A 115 -18.18 -8.39 2.42
N ASP A 116 -18.14 -7.93 3.67
CA ASP A 116 -18.51 -8.70 4.87
C ASP A 116 -19.93 -8.42 5.38
N GLU A 117 -20.52 -7.24 5.12
CA GLU A 117 -21.89 -6.95 5.58
C GLU A 117 -22.91 -7.84 4.83
N ASP A 118 -22.63 -8.16 3.56
CA ASP A 118 -23.47 -9.01 2.70
C ASP A 118 -23.28 -10.53 2.92
N LYS A 119 -22.31 -10.96 3.74
CA LYS A 119 -22.03 -12.39 4.00
C LYS A 119 -22.61 -12.93 5.31
N THR A 120 -23.45 -12.14 5.97
CA THR A 120 -24.10 -12.46 7.26
C THR A 120 -25.59 -12.78 7.15
N ILE A 121 -26.08 -13.18 5.96
CA ILE A 121 -27.43 -13.72 5.75
C ILE A 121 -27.35 -15.22 5.45
#